data_AF-A0A8J5IZ87-F1
#
_entry.id   AF-A0A8J5IZ87-F1
#
_cell.length_a   1.000
_cell.length_b   1.000
_cell.length_c   1.000
_cell.angle_alpha   90.00
_cell.angle_beta   90.00
_cell.angle_gamma   90.00
#
_symmetry.space_group_name_H-M   'P 1'
#
loop_
_entity.id
_entity.type
_entity.pdbx_description
1 polymer ?
#
loop_
_entity_poly.entity_id
_entity_poly.type
_entity_poly.pdbx_seq_one_letter_code
_entity_poly.pdbx_strand_id
1 'polypeptide(L)'
;LYTSEGVCVSYPAVNAAGDITGGLKGTNGNDACKYAPLGSQVYGRDGWYKDLWAIMYAWYFPKGFWTGFPTRRHDWESVVVWFDNPDLETPKIVGAMSRSDTKYYKQSKVWPADFAGFERIGPRYDPTYIYGSNTSLRFHYQRDLGPPYMVLSSWDGEYQDLIVWEQLTDAARVALNDLNNFGKAEVPFNDEYFEDRLAEAWPF
;
A
#
# COMPACT_ATOMS: atom_id res chain seq x y z
N LEU A 1 3.65 7.38 -0.50
CA LEU A 1 2.26 7.31 0.00
C LEU A 1 1.80 8.67 0.51
N TYR A 2 0.73 9.22 -0.04
CA TYR A 2 0.00 10.36 0.51
C TYR A 2 -1.11 9.84 1.42
N THR A 3 -1.19 10.34 2.66
CA THR A 3 -2.21 9.93 3.63
C THR A 3 -3.13 11.11 3.94
N SER A 4 -4.45 10.92 3.78
CA SER A 4 -5.42 11.97 4.09
C SER A 4 -5.36 12.42 5.55
N GLU A 5 -5.66 13.69 5.80
CA GLU A 5 -5.84 14.17 7.18
C GLU A 5 -6.93 13.37 7.91
N GLY A 6 -6.70 13.11 9.19
CA GLY A 6 -7.66 12.45 10.09
C GLY A 6 -7.74 10.93 9.97
N VAL A 7 -6.88 10.27 9.18
CA VAL A 7 -6.58 8.84 9.27
C VAL A 7 -5.15 8.61 9.80
N CYS A 8 -4.76 7.36 10.03
CA CYS A 8 -3.41 7.04 10.49
C CYS A 8 -2.40 7.11 9.34
N VAL A 9 -1.14 7.45 9.66
CA VAL A 9 0.01 7.14 8.79
C VAL A 9 0.40 5.67 8.94
N SER A 10 1.23 5.15 8.03
CA SER A 10 1.71 3.77 8.11
C SER A 10 2.78 3.59 9.20
N TYR A 11 2.84 2.41 9.80
CA TYR A 11 3.78 2.04 10.87
C TYR A 11 4.43 0.68 10.57
N PRO A 12 5.60 0.38 11.17
CA PRO A 12 6.09 -0.99 11.22
C PRO A 12 5.12 -1.88 12.01
N ALA A 13 4.76 -3.01 11.41
CA ALA A 13 3.88 -4.03 11.99
C ALA A 13 4.63 -5.06 12.84
N VAL A 14 5.88 -5.35 12.48
CA VAL A 14 6.71 -6.40 13.08
C VAL A 14 8.16 -5.96 13.12
N ASN A 15 8.91 -6.37 14.16
CA ASN A 15 10.36 -6.15 14.25
C ASN A 15 11.15 -7.41 13.85
N ALA A 16 12.48 -7.31 13.82
CA ALA A 16 13.36 -8.43 13.45
C ALA A 16 13.28 -9.65 14.39
N ALA A 17 12.84 -9.48 15.64
CA ALA A 17 12.64 -10.56 16.61
C ALA A 17 11.27 -11.25 16.46
N GLY A 18 10.40 -10.77 15.57
CA GLY A 18 9.04 -11.26 15.41
C GLY A 18 8.02 -10.63 16.37
N ASP A 19 8.41 -9.62 17.16
CA ASP A 19 7.44 -8.90 17.99
C ASP A 19 6.55 -8.06 17.09
N ILE A 20 5.24 -8.21 17.25
CA ILE A 20 4.24 -7.42 16.53
C ILE A 20 3.84 -6.18 17.32
N THR A 21 3.41 -5.16 16.61
CA THR A 21 2.72 -4.02 17.20
C THR A 21 1.37 -4.43 17.82
N GLY A 22 1.07 -3.90 19.01
CA GLY A 22 -0.26 -4.07 19.62
C GLY A 22 -1.37 -3.28 18.94
N GLY A 23 -1.05 -2.45 17.93
CA GLY A 23 -1.99 -1.54 17.28
C GLY A 23 -2.65 -0.55 18.24
N LEU A 24 -3.68 0.14 17.78
CA LEU A 24 -4.44 1.08 18.60
C LEU A 24 -5.93 0.74 18.57
N LYS A 25 -6.63 1.04 19.67
CA LYS A 25 -8.09 0.87 19.72
C LYS A 25 -8.73 1.75 18.65
N GLY A 26 -9.74 1.23 17.95
CA GLY A 26 -10.54 1.94 16.95
C GLY A 26 -11.45 3.01 17.55
N THR A 27 -10.88 4.00 18.23
CA THR A 27 -11.55 5.12 18.88
C THR A 27 -10.70 6.39 18.78
N ASN A 28 -11.30 7.55 19.03
CA ASN A 28 -10.63 8.86 19.11
C ASN A 28 -9.89 9.26 17.81
N GLY A 29 -10.59 9.19 16.68
CA GLY A 29 -10.02 9.53 15.38
C GLY A 29 -8.65 8.89 15.12
N ASN A 30 -7.74 9.69 14.57
CA ASN A 30 -6.34 9.30 14.34
C ASN A 30 -5.39 9.68 15.50
N ASP A 31 -5.91 9.87 16.71
CA ASP A 31 -5.05 10.12 17.87
C ASP A 31 -4.07 8.96 18.09
N ALA A 32 -2.83 9.33 18.44
CA ALA A 32 -1.68 8.46 18.58
C ALA A 32 -1.21 7.73 17.31
N CYS A 33 -1.74 8.05 16.13
CA CYS A 33 -1.25 7.51 14.85
C CYS A 33 -1.03 8.55 13.74
N LYS A 34 -0.86 9.83 14.10
CA LYS A 34 -0.62 10.94 13.16
C LYS A 34 0.81 10.98 12.61
N TYR A 35 1.75 10.39 13.36
CA TYR A 35 3.19 10.45 13.07
C TYR A 35 3.87 9.20 13.65
N ALA A 36 4.66 8.52 12.81
CA ALA A 36 5.42 7.34 13.22
C ALA A 36 6.81 7.75 13.74
N PRO A 37 7.07 7.68 15.06
CA PRO A 37 8.28 8.25 15.64
C PRO A 37 9.59 7.59 15.25
N LEU A 38 9.52 6.32 14.86
CA LEU A 38 10.66 5.54 14.42
C LEU A 38 10.72 5.43 12.89
N GLY A 39 9.94 6.25 12.18
CA GLY A 39 9.76 6.13 10.75
C GLY A 39 8.59 5.23 10.37
N SER A 40 8.17 5.38 9.12
CA SER A 40 7.09 4.61 8.52
C SER A 40 7.68 3.46 7.67
N GLN A 41 6.89 2.42 7.42
CA GLN A 41 7.34 1.22 6.72
C GLN A 41 6.38 0.87 5.58
N VAL A 42 6.95 0.42 4.47
CA VAL A 42 6.25 -0.35 3.43
C VAL A 42 6.86 -1.75 3.33
N TYR A 43 6.00 -2.74 3.14
CA TYR A 43 6.38 -4.13 2.93
C TYR A 43 6.22 -4.48 1.45
N GLY A 44 7.14 -5.27 0.91
CA GLY A 44 7.08 -5.75 -0.47
C GLY A 44 7.04 -7.28 -0.53
N ARG A 45 6.32 -7.84 -1.50
CA ARG A 45 6.47 -9.24 -1.91
C ARG A 45 6.22 -9.36 -3.39
N ASP A 46 7.12 -10.02 -4.09
CA ASP A 46 7.06 -10.19 -5.53
C ASP A 46 6.96 -11.66 -5.96
N GLY A 47 6.56 -11.87 -7.20
CA GLY A 47 6.44 -13.21 -7.76
C GLY A 47 5.77 -13.24 -9.12
N TRP A 48 5.98 -14.33 -9.85
CA TRP A 48 5.21 -14.64 -11.05
C TRP A 48 3.81 -15.09 -10.67
N TYR A 49 2.81 -14.56 -11.37
CA TYR A 49 1.46 -15.07 -11.31
C TYR A 49 0.90 -15.13 -12.73
N LYS A 50 0.63 -16.35 -13.19
CA LYS A 50 0.38 -16.66 -14.61
C LYS A 50 1.54 -16.17 -15.48
N ASP A 51 1.28 -15.26 -16.42
CA ASP A 51 2.21 -14.75 -17.41
C ASP A 51 2.74 -13.34 -17.09
N LEU A 52 2.42 -12.79 -15.92
CA LEU A 52 2.92 -11.48 -15.47
C LEU A 52 3.71 -11.60 -14.18
N TRP A 53 4.60 -10.64 -13.99
CA TRP A 53 5.30 -10.43 -12.73
C TRP A 53 4.53 -9.43 -11.86
N ALA A 54 4.33 -9.77 -10.59
CA ALA A 54 3.65 -8.92 -9.63
C ALA A 54 4.63 -8.44 -8.57
N ILE A 55 4.47 -7.18 -8.14
CA ILE A 55 5.03 -6.69 -6.90
C ILE A 55 3.88 -6.15 -6.06
N MET A 56 3.62 -6.78 -4.92
CA MET A 56 2.68 -6.29 -3.93
C MET A 56 3.41 -5.42 -2.92
N TYR A 57 2.98 -4.17 -2.80
CA TYR A 57 3.35 -3.28 -1.72
C TYR A 57 2.24 -3.26 -0.68
N ALA A 58 2.57 -3.37 0.60
CA ALA A 58 1.60 -3.36 1.69
C ALA A 58 2.01 -2.39 2.80
N TRP A 59 1.02 -1.73 3.38
CA TRP A 59 1.19 -0.80 4.48
C TRP A 59 0.32 -1.22 5.65
N TYR A 60 0.90 -1.19 6.84
CA TYR A 60 0.18 -1.41 8.08
C TYR A 60 -0.23 -0.08 8.72
N PHE A 61 -1.47 0.00 9.19
CA PHE A 61 -1.97 1.12 9.97
C PHE A 61 -2.42 0.63 11.36
N PRO A 62 -2.13 1.36 12.45
CA PRO A 62 -2.50 0.94 13.80
C PRO A 62 -4.01 0.81 14.05
N LYS A 63 -4.85 1.49 13.25
CA LYS A 63 -6.31 1.48 13.33
C LYS A 63 -6.88 1.45 11.92
N GLY A 64 -7.99 0.73 11.76
CA GLY A 64 -8.84 0.81 10.58
C GLY A 64 -9.98 1.79 10.74
N PHE A 65 -10.43 2.34 9.61
CA PHE A 65 -11.50 3.33 9.56
C PHE A 65 -12.68 2.85 8.70
N TRP A 66 -13.85 3.43 8.93
CA TRP A 66 -15.02 3.32 8.07
C TRP A 66 -15.72 4.67 8.03
N THR A 67 -16.01 5.18 6.84
CA THR A 67 -16.60 6.53 6.62
C THR A 67 -15.85 7.61 7.42
N GLY A 68 -14.53 7.47 7.54
CA GLY A 68 -13.66 8.39 8.30
C GLY A 68 -13.69 8.26 9.83
N PHE A 69 -14.45 7.31 10.39
CA PHE A 69 -14.46 7.01 11.83
C PHE A 69 -13.61 5.78 12.12
N PRO A 70 -12.79 5.77 13.19
CA PRO A 70 -12.04 4.58 13.54
C PRO A 70 -13.02 3.49 14.01
N THR A 71 -12.85 2.27 13.50
CA THR A 71 -13.79 1.16 13.76
C THR A 71 -13.11 -0.10 14.28
N ARG A 72 -11.82 -0.27 14.01
CA ARG A 72 -11.08 -1.46 14.43
C ARG A 72 -9.63 -1.16 14.79
N ARG A 73 -9.05 -2.08 15.54
CA ARG A 73 -7.61 -2.17 15.77
C ARG A 73 -6.98 -2.90 14.58
N HIS A 74 -5.83 -2.41 14.13
CA HIS A 74 -5.11 -2.88 12.95
C HIS A 74 -5.85 -2.57 11.65
N ASP A 75 -5.07 -2.28 10.61
CA ASP A 75 -5.48 -2.15 9.22
C ASP A 75 -4.29 -2.57 8.36
N TRP A 76 -4.59 -3.18 7.22
CA TRP A 76 -3.62 -3.44 6.17
C TRP A 76 -4.20 -3.02 4.84
N GLU A 77 -3.42 -2.27 4.08
CA GLU A 77 -3.75 -1.92 2.70
C GLU A 77 -2.61 -2.35 1.79
N SER A 78 -2.93 -2.57 0.51
CA SER A 78 -1.93 -3.01 -0.45
C SER A 78 -2.20 -2.54 -1.87
N VAL A 79 -1.14 -2.53 -2.67
CA VAL A 79 -1.20 -2.28 -4.10
C VAL A 79 -0.41 -3.38 -4.78
N VAL A 80 -0.97 -3.96 -5.82
CA VAL A 80 -0.26 -4.87 -6.71
C VAL A 80 0.08 -4.12 -7.99
N VAL A 81 1.37 -4.02 -8.27
CA VAL A 81 1.89 -3.49 -9.53
C VAL A 81 2.28 -4.66 -10.41
N TRP A 82 1.68 -4.73 -11.59
CA TRP A 82 1.87 -5.76 -12.58
C TRP A 82 2.82 -5.30 -13.68
N PHE A 83 3.72 -6.19 -14.04
CA PHE A 83 4.72 -6.00 -15.09
C PHE A 83 4.61 -7.15 -16.08
N ASP A 84 4.82 -6.86 -17.36
CA ASP A 84 4.90 -7.88 -18.40
C ASP A 84 6.12 -8.78 -18.21
N ASN A 85 7.31 -8.19 -18.08
CA ASN A 85 8.52 -8.92 -17.77
C ASN A 85 9.51 -8.01 -17.02
N PRO A 86 9.93 -8.38 -15.79
CA PRO A 86 10.85 -7.58 -14.98
C PRO A 86 12.26 -7.47 -15.58
N ASP A 87 12.64 -8.35 -16.52
CA ASP A 87 13.94 -8.34 -17.18
C ASP A 87 14.04 -7.31 -18.32
N LEU A 88 12.93 -6.65 -18.68
CA LEU A 88 12.94 -5.59 -19.68
C LEU A 88 13.52 -4.29 -19.10
N GLU A 89 14.20 -3.51 -19.94
CA GLU A 89 14.72 -2.19 -19.55
C GLU A 89 13.60 -1.21 -19.17
N THR A 90 12.45 -1.33 -19.84
CA THR A 90 11.23 -0.56 -19.54
C THR A 90 10.01 -1.48 -19.52
N PRO A 91 9.77 -2.18 -18.40
CA PRO A 91 8.60 -3.04 -18.26
C PRO A 91 7.30 -2.23 -18.37
N LYS A 92 6.26 -2.81 -18.95
CA LYS A 92 4.95 -2.17 -19.01
C LYS A 92 4.26 -2.29 -17.66
N ILE A 93 3.91 -1.14 -17.08
CA ILE A 93 3.28 -1.07 -15.76
C ILE A 93 1.75 -1.06 -15.87
N VAL A 94 1.11 -1.95 -15.12
CA VAL A 94 -0.34 -1.96 -14.84
C VAL A 94 -0.54 -1.97 -13.32
N GLY A 95 -1.58 -1.32 -12.80
CA GLY A 95 -1.83 -1.23 -11.35
C GLY A 95 -3.15 -1.88 -10.92
N ALA A 96 -3.16 -2.51 -9.76
CA ALA A 96 -4.36 -2.87 -9.02
C ALA A 96 -4.20 -2.44 -7.56
N MET A 97 -5.23 -1.82 -6.99
CA MET A 97 -5.14 -1.22 -5.65
C MET A 97 -6.20 -1.80 -4.72
N SER A 98 -5.86 -2.02 -3.45
CA SER A 98 -6.82 -2.53 -2.47
C SER A 98 -7.97 -1.55 -2.29
N ARG A 99 -9.19 -2.08 -2.28
CA ARG A 99 -10.45 -1.44 -1.86
C ARG A 99 -10.76 -1.73 -0.38
N SER A 100 -10.26 -2.87 0.07
CA SER A 100 -10.31 -3.38 1.44
C SER A 100 -9.24 -4.46 1.54
N ASP A 101 -9.07 -5.06 2.72
CA ASP A 101 -8.10 -6.14 2.99
C ASP A 101 -8.16 -7.25 1.93
N THR A 102 -9.36 -7.52 1.40
CA THR A 102 -9.64 -8.66 0.52
C THR A 102 -9.96 -8.34 -0.93
N LYS A 103 -10.27 -7.09 -1.28
CA LYS A 103 -10.82 -6.74 -2.60
C LYS A 103 -9.96 -5.70 -3.28
N TYR A 104 -9.88 -5.77 -4.61
CA TYR A 104 -9.07 -4.85 -5.40
C TYR A 104 -9.89 -4.11 -6.46
N TYR A 105 -9.52 -2.86 -6.70
CA TYR A 105 -9.88 -2.13 -7.90
C TYR A 105 -8.78 -2.28 -8.95
N LYS A 106 -9.19 -2.65 -10.15
CA LYS A 106 -8.28 -2.84 -11.28
C LYS A 106 -8.14 -1.53 -12.05
N GLN A 107 -6.92 -1.05 -12.21
CA GLN A 107 -6.62 0.12 -13.05
C GLN A 107 -5.60 -0.25 -14.12
N SER A 108 -6.11 -0.55 -15.31
CA SER A 108 -5.31 -0.94 -16.46
C SER A 108 -4.53 0.21 -17.12
N LYS A 109 -4.63 1.43 -16.59
CA LYS A 109 -4.02 2.62 -17.17
C LYS A 109 -3.35 3.49 -16.11
N VAL A 110 -2.05 3.66 -16.26
CA VAL A 110 -1.21 4.58 -15.49
C VAL A 110 -0.94 5.82 -16.36
N TRP A 111 -1.08 7.00 -15.77
CA TRP A 111 -0.85 8.29 -16.41
C TRP A 111 0.44 8.93 -15.89
N PRO A 112 1.05 9.88 -16.64
CA PRO A 112 2.21 10.61 -16.16
C PRO A 112 2.02 11.28 -14.80
N ALA A 113 0.79 11.74 -14.49
CA ALA A 113 0.46 12.35 -13.20
C ALA A 113 0.58 11.40 -12.00
N ASP A 114 0.51 10.10 -12.24
CA ASP A 114 0.61 9.06 -11.21
C ASP A 114 2.06 8.81 -10.77
N PHE A 115 3.05 9.42 -11.43
CA PHE A 115 4.45 9.29 -11.09
C PHE A 115 4.99 10.47 -10.27
N ALA A 116 5.90 10.17 -9.35
CA ALA A 116 6.54 11.14 -8.46
C ALA A 116 7.23 12.26 -9.24
N GLY A 117 7.10 13.50 -8.78
CA GLY A 117 7.67 14.69 -9.43
C GLY A 117 6.95 15.17 -10.70
N PHE A 118 5.86 14.55 -11.16
CA PHE A 118 5.05 15.14 -12.22
C PHE A 118 4.32 16.40 -11.72
N GLU A 119 4.42 17.49 -12.48
CA GLU A 119 3.76 18.75 -12.19
C GLU A 119 3.06 19.33 -13.43
N ARG A 120 1.89 19.91 -13.21
CA ARG A 120 1.16 20.73 -14.21
C ARG A 120 1.20 22.18 -13.78
N ILE A 121 2.01 22.98 -14.45
CA ILE A 121 2.22 24.41 -14.14
C ILE A 121 1.59 25.31 -15.21
N GLY A 122 1.27 26.54 -14.83
CA GLY A 122 0.70 27.54 -15.74
C GLY A 122 -0.83 27.55 -15.82
N PRO A 123 -1.41 28.39 -16.70
CA PRO A 123 -2.85 28.60 -16.81
C PRO A 123 -3.62 27.32 -17.17
N ARG A 124 -4.89 27.21 -16.72
CA ARG A 124 -5.75 26.05 -17.00
C ARG A 124 -5.89 25.72 -18.50
N TYR A 125 -5.84 26.74 -19.35
CA TYR A 125 -6.01 26.61 -20.81
C TYR A 125 -4.68 26.52 -21.59
N ASP A 126 -3.53 26.69 -20.92
CA ASP A 126 -2.20 26.58 -21.53
C ASP A 126 -1.18 26.04 -20.50
N PRO A 127 -1.34 24.78 -20.06
CA PRO A 127 -0.44 24.21 -19.05
C PRO A 127 0.88 23.75 -19.67
N THR A 128 1.97 23.99 -18.95
CA THR A 128 3.25 23.29 -19.18
C THR A 128 3.34 22.07 -18.26
N TYR A 129 3.82 20.96 -18.80
CA TYR A 129 3.96 19.70 -18.07
C TYR A 129 5.44 19.43 -17.78
N ILE A 130 5.75 19.22 -16.50
CA ILE A 130 7.06 18.77 -16.04
C ILE A 130 6.91 17.29 -15.68
N TYR A 131 7.72 16.45 -16.32
CA TYR A 131 7.76 15.02 -16.04
C TYR A 131 8.80 14.75 -14.95
N GLY A 132 8.41 13.96 -13.96
CA GLY A 132 9.30 13.51 -12.89
C GLY A 132 9.86 12.12 -13.15
N SER A 133 9.81 11.27 -12.14
CA SER A 133 10.18 9.86 -12.22
C SER A 133 9.32 9.12 -13.26
N ASN A 134 9.87 8.07 -13.86
CA ASN A 134 9.16 7.12 -14.73
C ASN A 134 8.99 5.74 -14.08
N THR A 135 9.44 5.57 -12.84
CA THR A 135 9.44 4.29 -12.10
C THR A 135 8.78 4.38 -10.74
N SER A 136 8.73 5.58 -10.15
CA SER A 136 8.20 5.80 -8.80
C SER A 136 6.74 6.24 -8.87
N LEU A 137 5.83 5.32 -8.57
CA LEU A 137 4.39 5.60 -8.50
C LEU A 137 4.00 6.33 -7.21
N ARG A 138 3.00 7.19 -7.31
CA ARG A 138 2.34 7.88 -6.21
C ARG A 138 1.07 7.12 -5.84
N PHE A 139 0.93 6.81 -4.56
CA PHE A 139 -0.29 6.21 -4.01
C PHE A 139 -0.91 7.12 -2.96
N HIS A 140 -2.23 7.06 -2.83
CA HIS A 140 -3.00 7.77 -1.81
C HIS A 140 -3.83 6.77 -1.02
N TYR A 141 -3.65 6.79 0.31
CA TYR A 141 -4.57 6.18 1.25
C TYR A 141 -5.79 7.10 1.44
N GLN A 142 -6.82 6.83 0.64
CA GLN A 142 -7.96 7.72 0.48
C GLN A 142 -9.07 7.36 1.46
N ARG A 143 -9.59 8.39 2.15
CA ARG A 143 -10.82 8.31 2.93
C ARG A 143 -12.03 8.40 2.00
N ASP A 144 -13.03 7.53 2.18
CA ASP A 144 -14.28 7.56 1.44
C ASP A 144 -15.48 7.10 2.29
N LEU A 145 -16.67 7.04 1.68
CA LEU A 145 -17.89 6.43 2.20
C LEU A 145 -17.77 4.89 2.22
N GLY A 146 -16.93 4.38 3.12
CA GLY A 146 -16.63 2.95 3.27
C GLY A 146 -15.32 2.76 4.04
N PRO A 147 -14.70 1.57 3.97
CA PRO A 147 -13.30 1.45 4.39
C PRO A 147 -12.44 2.38 3.51
N PRO A 148 -11.36 2.95 4.05
CA PRO A 148 -10.31 3.54 3.24
C PRO A 148 -9.80 2.56 2.19
N TYR A 149 -9.20 3.09 1.14
CA TYR A 149 -8.62 2.28 0.09
C TYR A 149 -7.43 2.99 -0.56
N MET A 150 -6.64 2.22 -1.28
CA MET A 150 -5.49 2.73 -2.02
C MET A 150 -5.91 3.15 -3.43
N VAL A 151 -5.38 4.28 -3.88
CA VAL A 151 -5.51 4.74 -5.27
C VAL A 151 -4.19 5.29 -5.79
N LEU A 152 -4.03 5.33 -7.12
CA LEU A 152 -3.02 6.19 -7.73
C LEU A 152 -3.32 7.65 -7.42
N SER A 153 -2.26 8.42 -7.20
CA SER A 153 -2.37 9.81 -6.80
C SER A 153 -1.69 10.74 -7.77
N SER A 154 -2.28 11.92 -7.95
CA SER A 154 -1.63 13.07 -8.60
C SER A 154 -0.86 13.95 -7.62
N TRP A 155 -0.84 13.59 -6.34
CA TRP A 155 -0.18 14.34 -5.28
C TRP A 155 1.03 13.58 -4.77
N ASP A 156 2.13 14.30 -4.55
CA ASP A 156 3.27 13.72 -3.86
C ASP A 156 2.91 13.40 -2.41
N GLY A 157 3.34 12.23 -1.98
CA GLY A 157 3.31 11.82 -0.58
C GLY A 157 4.73 11.59 -0.08
N GLU A 158 4.85 10.84 1.00
CA GLU A 158 6.16 10.52 1.58
C GLU A 158 6.69 9.19 1.01
N TYR A 159 8.01 9.03 0.99
CA TYR A 159 8.64 7.72 0.83
C TYR A 159 8.69 7.00 2.18
N GLN A 160 8.58 5.67 2.15
CA GLN A 160 8.72 4.80 3.32
C GLN A 160 9.90 3.86 3.07
N ASP A 161 10.55 3.43 4.14
CA ASP A 161 11.57 2.38 4.01
C ASP A 161 10.89 1.09 3.54
N LEU A 162 11.43 0.48 2.49
CA LEU A 162 10.95 -0.76 1.93
C LEU A 162 11.71 -1.93 2.55
N ILE A 163 10.98 -2.94 3.01
CA ILE A 163 11.51 -4.26 3.33
C ILE A 163 10.72 -5.31 2.56
N VAL A 164 11.41 -6.10 1.73
CA VAL A 164 10.76 -7.17 0.97
C VAL A 164 10.69 -8.47 1.79
N TRP A 165 9.74 -9.34 1.48
CA TRP A 165 9.44 -10.57 2.21
C TRP A 165 10.68 -11.44 2.43
N GLU A 166 11.53 -11.56 1.42
CA GLU A 166 12.77 -12.34 1.41
C GLU A 166 13.87 -11.72 2.29
N GLN A 167 13.75 -10.43 2.62
CA GLN A 167 14.66 -9.73 3.54
C GLN A 167 14.21 -9.81 5.01
N LEU A 168 12.98 -10.23 5.27
CA LEU A 168 12.49 -10.40 6.63
C LEU A 168 13.16 -11.60 7.30
N THR A 169 13.37 -11.50 8.62
CA THR A 169 13.82 -12.64 9.42
C THR A 169 12.75 -13.73 9.46
N ASP A 170 13.16 -14.98 9.72
CA ASP A 170 12.21 -16.08 9.89
C ASP A 170 11.19 -15.79 11.00
N ALA A 171 11.62 -15.17 12.10
CA ALA A 171 10.73 -14.76 13.19
C ALA A 171 9.68 -13.73 12.74
N ALA A 172 10.08 -12.73 11.95
CA ALA A 172 9.14 -11.75 11.40
C ALA A 172 8.15 -12.39 10.41
N ARG A 173 8.61 -13.30 9.54
CA ARG A 173 7.73 -14.03 8.62
C ARG A 173 6.74 -14.92 9.37
N VAL A 174 7.18 -15.64 10.40
CA VAL A 174 6.30 -16.44 11.28
C VAL A 174 5.22 -15.56 11.92
N ALA A 175 5.59 -14.39 12.45
CA ALA A 175 4.65 -13.47 13.05
C ALA A 175 3.64 -12.87 12.04
N LEU A 176 4.05 -12.58 10.81
CA LEU A 176 3.16 -12.11 9.75
C LEU A 176 2.25 -13.21 9.18
N ASN A 177 2.66 -14.47 9.28
CA ASN A 177 1.87 -15.63 8.88
C ASN A 177 0.83 -16.07 9.92
N ASP A 178 0.97 -15.69 11.20
CA ASP A 178 -0.04 -16.00 12.21
C ASP A 178 -1.27 -15.10 12.06
N LEU A 179 -2.37 -15.70 11.60
CA LEU A 179 -3.64 -15.00 11.34
C LEU A 179 -4.27 -14.36 12.59
N ASN A 180 -3.85 -14.74 13.79
CA ASN A 180 -4.41 -14.21 15.03
C ASN A 180 -3.77 -12.88 15.45
N ASN A 181 -2.62 -12.52 14.87
CA ASN A 181 -1.81 -11.40 15.32
C ASN A 181 -2.42 -10.03 15.04
N PHE A 182 -3.20 -9.90 13.96
CA PHE A 182 -3.79 -8.62 13.52
C PHE A 182 -5.31 -8.57 13.66
N GLY A 183 -5.89 -9.48 14.46
CA GLY A 183 -7.31 -9.50 14.79
C GLY A 183 -8.19 -9.68 13.55
N LYS A 184 -8.84 -8.60 13.11
CA LYS A 184 -9.70 -8.61 11.91
C LYS A 184 -8.98 -8.17 10.65
N ALA A 185 -7.77 -7.65 10.75
CA ALA A 185 -7.00 -7.20 9.61
C ALA A 185 -6.18 -8.36 9.05
N GLU A 186 -6.23 -8.54 7.73
CA GLU A 186 -5.53 -9.63 7.04
C GLU A 186 -4.24 -9.11 6.42
N VAL A 187 -3.10 -9.77 6.68
CA VAL A 187 -1.80 -9.41 6.10
C VAL A 187 -1.80 -9.85 4.61
N PRO A 188 -1.84 -8.94 3.63
CA PRO A 188 -2.18 -9.31 2.26
C PRO A 188 -1.08 -10.07 1.52
N PHE A 189 0.16 -10.03 2.04
CA PHE A 189 1.36 -10.61 1.44
C PHE A 189 1.94 -11.77 2.24
N ASN A 190 1.20 -12.29 3.23
CA ASN A 190 1.62 -13.49 3.96
C ASN A 190 1.47 -14.74 3.07
N ASP A 191 1.99 -15.88 3.51
CA ASP A 191 2.02 -17.10 2.68
C ASP A 191 0.62 -17.64 2.34
N GLU A 192 -0.37 -17.39 3.20
CA GLU A 192 -1.75 -17.84 2.99
C GLU A 192 -2.50 -16.98 1.97
N TYR A 193 -2.34 -15.66 2.01
CA TYR A 193 -3.14 -14.74 1.21
C TYR A 193 -2.45 -14.25 -0.05
N PHE A 194 -1.12 -14.33 -0.17
CA PHE A 194 -0.40 -13.68 -1.26
C PHE A 194 -0.94 -14.08 -2.65
N GLU A 195 -1.04 -15.37 -2.96
CA GLU A 195 -1.56 -15.82 -4.26
C GLU A 195 -3.04 -15.46 -4.48
N ASP A 196 -3.88 -15.58 -3.45
CA ASP A 196 -5.30 -15.21 -3.52
C ASP A 196 -5.49 -13.72 -3.80
N ARG A 197 -4.67 -12.87 -3.18
CA ARG A 197 -4.67 -11.42 -3.45
C ARG A 197 -4.19 -11.12 -4.87
N LEU A 198 -3.19 -11.84 -5.37
CA LEU A 198 -2.78 -11.72 -6.78
C LEU A 198 -3.91 -12.14 -7.74
N ALA A 199 -4.69 -13.17 -7.39
CA ALA A 199 -5.85 -13.58 -8.16
C ALA A 199 -6.94 -12.49 -8.23
N GLU A 200 -7.29 -11.90 -7.08
CA GLU A 200 -8.25 -10.80 -6.99
C GLU A 200 -7.76 -9.53 -7.72
N ALA A 201 -6.46 -9.25 -7.61
CA ALA A 201 -5.81 -8.11 -8.24
C ALA A 201 -5.48 -8.30 -9.73
N TRP A 202 -5.70 -9.49 -10.29
CA TRP A 202 -5.33 -9.83 -11.67
C TRP A 202 -5.99 -8.85 -12.66
N PRO A 203 -5.23 -8.17 -13.55
CA PRO A 203 -5.75 -7.03 -14.31
C PRO A 203 -6.67 -7.40 -15.49
N PHE A 204 -6.83 -8.70 -15.79
CA PHE A 204 -7.63 -9.22 -16.89
C PHE A 204 -8.83 -10.06 -16.44
#